data_AF-A0A2Z4V6Y9-F1
#
_entry.id   AF-A0A2Z4V6Y9-F1
#
_cell.length_a   1.000
_cell.length_b   1.000
_cell.length_c   1.000
_cell.angle_alpha   90.00
_cell.angle_beta   90.00
_cell.angle_gamma   90.00
#
_symmetry.space_group_name_H-M   'P 1'
#
loop_
_entity.id
_entity.type
_entity.pdbx_description
1 polymer ?
#
loop_
_entity_poly.entity_id
_entity_poly.type
_entity_poly.pdbx_seq_one_letter_code
_entity_poly.pdbx_strand_id
1 'polypeptide(L)'
;MAAAPLSGCTADDSDSDSRAQDVDRNTVDRELQAAIRKAGLDPAKGKTTGVPNGVPNPSSAGWVAVLATPEAERALPKIAAELERLGWHPDPDGSHPLSYEKSDWFLLGRNVTEADAVTLKPGESLLTLTATDFGP
;
A
#
# COMPACT_ATOMS: atom_id res chain seq x y z
N MET A 1 64.54 -14.49 -9.27
CA MET A 1 64.39 -13.56 -8.13
C MET A 1 63.46 -12.44 -8.56
N ALA A 2 62.42 -12.20 -7.75
CA ALA A 2 61.52 -11.02 -7.68
C ALA A 2 60.66 -10.67 -8.90
N ALA A 3 59.47 -10.07 -8.81
CA ALA A 3 58.32 -10.00 -7.88
C ALA A 3 57.28 -9.10 -8.61
N ALA A 4 55.98 -9.39 -8.48
CA ALA A 4 54.83 -8.62 -9.01
C ALA A 4 54.65 -7.24 -8.28
N PRO A 5 53.62 -6.36 -8.49
CA PRO A 5 52.34 -6.54 -9.21
C PRO A 5 51.69 -5.32 -9.95
N LEU A 6 50.65 -5.65 -10.74
CA LEU A 6 49.35 -4.99 -11.02
C LEU A 6 49.21 -3.45 -11.18
N SER A 7 48.70 -3.03 -12.33
CA SER A 7 47.91 -1.78 -12.50
C SER A 7 47.06 -1.85 -13.76
N GLY A 8 45.78 -1.53 -13.64
CA GLY A 8 44.88 -1.40 -14.78
C GLY A 8 43.44 -1.73 -14.44
N CYS A 9 42.86 -0.96 -13.52
CA CYS A 9 41.47 -0.99 -13.11
C CYS A 9 40.53 -0.84 -14.32
N THR A 10 39.54 -1.72 -14.46
CA THR A 10 38.21 -1.43 -15.05
C THR A 10 37.38 -2.71 -15.07
N ALA A 11 36.68 -2.99 -13.97
CA ALA A 11 35.41 -3.69 -13.97
C ALA A 11 34.90 -3.75 -12.52
N ASP A 12 33.59 -3.58 -12.39
CA ASP A 12 32.82 -3.76 -11.16
C ASP A 12 32.98 -2.69 -10.08
N ASP A 13 32.47 -1.49 -10.38
CA ASP A 13 31.50 -0.89 -9.46
C ASP A 13 30.11 -1.23 -9.99
N SER A 14 29.76 -2.52 -9.91
CA SER A 14 28.39 -2.83 -9.53
C SER A 14 28.26 -2.31 -8.10
N ASP A 15 27.93 -1.03 -7.97
CA ASP A 15 27.26 -0.50 -6.78
C ASP A 15 25.91 -1.24 -6.68
N SER A 16 25.99 -2.51 -6.31
CA SER A 16 25.00 -3.21 -5.51
C SER A 16 25.18 -2.71 -4.07
N ASP A 17 25.22 -1.39 -3.95
CA ASP A 17 25.12 -0.71 -2.68
C ASP A 17 23.69 -0.94 -2.24
N SER A 18 23.58 -1.58 -1.08
CA SER A 18 22.37 -2.13 -0.51
C SER A 18 21.48 -0.99 0.01
N ARG A 19 21.03 -0.11 -0.89
CA ARG A 19 19.99 0.87 -0.63
C ARG A 19 18.69 0.10 -0.39
N ALA A 20 18.04 0.44 0.70
CA ALA A 20 16.68 0.02 1.03
C ALA A 20 15.86 -0.10 -0.27
N GLN A 21 15.13 -1.19 -0.45
CA GLN A 21 14.27 -1.34 -1.62
C GLN A 21 13.38 -0.10 -1.70
N ASP A 22 13.63 0.77 -2.69
CA ASP A 22 12.78 1.91 -2.96
C ASP A 22 11.36 1.36 -3.17
N VAL A 23 10.49 1.60 -2.19
CA VAL A 23 9.11 1.12 -2.25
C VAL A 23 8.43 1.95 -3.32
N ASP A 24 8.24 1.35 -4.49
CA ASP A 24 7.56 2.02 -5.61
C ASP A 24 6.04 1.81 -5.56
N ARG A 25 5.32 2.61 -6.34
CA ARG A 25 3.86 2.54 -6.44
C ARG A 25 3.34 1.15 -6.84
N ASN A 26 4.08 0.42 -7.66
CA ASN A 26 3.70 -0.93 -8.07
C ASN A 26 3.80 -1.92 -6.92
N THR A 27 4.81 -1.77 -6.07
CA THR A 27 4.98 -2.56 -4.85
C THR A 27 3.83 -2.30 -3.89
N VAL A 28 3.49 -1.03 -3.64
CA VAL A 28 2.34 -0.66 -2.80
C VAL A 28 1.02 -1.20 -3.37
N ASP A 29 0.78 -1.08 -4.68
CA ASP A 29 -0.43 -1.60 -5.32
C ASP A 29 -0.54 -3.13 -5.17
N ARG A 30 0.56 -3.87 -5.39
CA ARG A 30 0.58 -5.34 -5.16
C ARG A 30 0.29 -5.71 -3.72
N GLU A 31 0.87 -4.99 -2.76
CA GLU A 31 0.69 -5.23 -1.33
C GLU A 31 -0.74 -4.92 -0.87
N LEU A 32 -1.31 -3.81 -1.33
CA LEU A 32 -2.73 -3.49 -1.12
C LEU A 32 -3.63 -4.60 -1.67
N GLN A 33 -3.40 -5.05 -2.91
CA GLN A 33 -4.16 -6.14 -3.49
C GLN A 33 -3.99 -7.46 -2.71
N ALA A 34 -2.80 -7.74 -2.18
CA ALA A 34 -2.55 -8.92 -1.36
C ALA A 34 -3.34 -8.84 -0.03
N ALA A 35 -3.32 -7.69 0.64
CA ALA A 35 -4.09 -7.44 1.86
C ALA A 35 -5.60 -7.60 1.64
N ILE A 36 -6.13 -7.04 0.55
CA ILE A 36 -7.54 -7.17 0.16
C ILE A 36 -7.91 -8.65 -0.07
N ARG A 37 -7.11 -9.39 -0.86
CA ARG A 37 -7.34 -10.83 -1.10
C ARG A 37 -7.30 -11.63 0.20
N LYS A 38 -6.32 -11.35 1.08
CA LYS A 38 -6.17 -12.04 2.36
C LYS A 38 -7.34 -11.79 3.29
N ALA A 39 -7.95 -10.61 3.22
CA ALA A 39 -9.15 -10.27 3.96
C ALA A 39 -10.42 -11.01 3.46
N GLY A 40 -10.34 -11.68 2.31
CA GLY A 40 -11.44 -12.37 1.65
C GLY A 40 -12.23 -11.49 0.68
N LEU A 41 -11.71 -10.31 0.35
CA LEU A 41 -12.29 -9.40 -0.62
C LEU A 41 -11.69 -9.65 -2.01
N ASP A 42 -12.43 -9.25 -3.05
CA ASP A 42 -11.96 -9.31 -4.43
C ASP A 42 -11.44 -7.93 -4.88
N PRO A 43 -10.12 -7.78 -5.14
CA PRO A 43 -9.57 -6.52 -5.64
C PRO A 43 -10.24 -6.02 -6.92
N ALA A 44 -10.75 -6.92 -7.78
CA ALA A 44 -11.39 -6.56 -9.03
C ALA A 44 -12.78 -5.93 -8.86
N LYS A 45 -13.42 -6.09 -7.69
CA LYS A 45 -14.73 -5.48 -7.39
C LYS A 45 -14.65 -4.02 -6.95
N GLY A 46 -13.45 -3.56 -6.58
CA GLY A 46 -13.22 -2.16 -6.27
C GLY A 46 -12.70 -1.36 -7.46
N LYS A 47 -12.74 -0.05 -7.34
CA LYS A 47 -12.11 0.89 -8.26
C LYS A 47 -10.75 1.28 -7.70
N THR A 48 -9.72 1.22 -8.52
CA THR A 48 -8.41 1.72 -8.13
C THR A 48 -8.38 3.24 -8.18
N THR A 49 -8.06 3.91 -7.06
CA THR A 49 -8.12 5.38 -6.94
C THR A 49 -6.89 6.09 -7.49
N GLY A 50 -5.81 5.36 -7.79
CA GLY A 50 -4.56 5.92 -8.35
C GLY A 50 -4.64 6.37 -9.82
N VAL A 51 -5.84 6.52 -10.39
CA VAL A 51 -6.02 6.79 -11.82
C VAL A 51 -6.98 7.97 -12.10
N PRO A 52 -6.61 9.22 -11.79
CA PRO A 52 -7.31 10.38 -12.35
C PRO A 52 -7.20 10.32 -13.88
N ASN A 53 -8.33 10.27 -14.59
CA ASN A 53 -8.39 10.31 -16.07
C ASN A 53 -7.66 9.19 -16.82
N GLY A 54 -7.43 8.02 -16.19
CA GLY A 54 -6.74 6.90 -16.85
C GLY A 54 -5.20 7.01 -16.83
N VAL A 55 -4.63 8.05 -16.21
CA VAL A 55 -3.18 8.18 -16.01
C VAL A 55 -2.84 7.74 -14.58
N PRO A 56 -2.00 6.70 -14.40
CA PRO A 56 -1.54 6.31 -13.06
C PRO A 56 -0.74 7.44 -12.42
N ASN A 57 -1.15 7.87 -11.22
CA ASN A 57 -0.35 8.77 -10.41
C ASN A 57 0.81 7.95 -9.80
N PRO A 58 2.09 8.26 -10.11
CA PRO A 58 3.22 7.53 -9.56
C PRO A 58 3.34 7.68 -8.04
N SER A 59 2.75 8.70 -7.43
CA SER A 59 2.79 8.95 -5.99
C SER A 59 1.50 8.54 -5.28
N SER A 60 0.59 7.80 -5.94
CA SER A 60 -0.56 7.24 -5.25
C SER A 60 -1.01 5.87 -5.74
N ALA A 61 -1.44 5.06 -4.78
CA ALA A 61 -2.12 3.80 -5.00
C ALA A 61 -3.35 3.76 -4.12
N GLY A 62 -4.37 3.04 -4.54
CA GLY A 62 -5.53 2.89 -3.68
C GLY A 62 -6.65 2.15 -4.34
N TRP A 63 -7.63 1.83 -3.52
CA TRP A 63 -8.72 0.94 -3.83
C TRP A 63 -9.95 1.36 -3.05
N VAL A 64 -11.09 1.43 -3.72
CA VAL A 64 -12.37 1.75 -3.10
C VAL A 64 -13.46 0.79 -3.56
N ALA A 65 -14.25 0.27 -2.64
CA ALA A 65 -15.39 -0.58 -2.96
C ALA A 65 -16.57 -0.32 -2.03
N VAL A 66 -17.77 -0.51 -2.57
CA VAL A 66 -18.99 -0.63 -1.79
C VAL A 66 -19.18 -2.10 -1.44
N LEU A 67 -19.31 -2.40 -0.16
CA LEU A 67 -19.43 -3.72 0.42
C LEU A 67 -20.65 -3.77 1.34
N ALA A 68 -21.06 -4.96 1.77
CA ALA A 68 -21.96 -5.08 2.91
C ALA A 68 -21.23 -4.65 4.19
N THR A 69 -21.89 -3.90 5.09
CA THR A 69 -21.29 -3.40 6.33
C THR A 69 -20.58 -4.49 7.15
N PRO A 70 -21.20 -5.67 7.42
CA PRO A 70 -20.51 -6.73 8.17
C PRO A 70 -19.31 -7.33 7.44
N GLU A 71 -19.27 -7.26 6.11
CA GLU A 71 -18.13 -7.70 5.31
C GLU A 71 -16.97 -6.72 5.44
N ALA A 72 -17.23 -5.41 5.31
CA ALA A 72 -16.24 -4.36 5.50
C ALA A 72 -15.62 -4.40 6.91
N GLU A 73 -16.45 -4.49 7.95
CA GLU A 73 -16.00 -4.55 9.35
C GLU A 73 -15.11 -5.78 9.63
N ARG A 74 -15.45 -6.95 9.09
CA ARG A 74 -14.63 -8.16 9.22
C ARG A 74 -13.34 -8.11 8.42
N ALA A 75 -13.30 -7.32 7.35
CA ALA A 75 -12.13 -7.21 6.48
C ALA A 75 -11.04 -6.34 7.11
N LEU A 76 -11.42 -5.22 7.76
CA LEU A 76 -10.49 -4.25 8.36
C LEU A 76 -9.35 -4.88 9.20
N PRO A 77 -9.62 -5.70 10.24
CA PRO A 77 -8.55 -6.28 11.05
C PRO A 77 -7.67 -7.28 10.29
N LYS A 78 -8.19 -7.91 9.23
CA LYS A 78 -7.41 -8.82 8.39
C LYS A 78 -6.51 -8.07 7.42
N ILE A 79 -6.98 -6.93 6.90
CA ILE A 79 -6.18 -6.00 6.10
C ILE A 79 -5.02 -5.48 6.95
N ALA A 80 -5.32 -4.97 8.16
CA ALA A 80 -4.34 -4.50 9.13
C ALA A 80 -3.22 -5.55 9.37
N ALA A 81 -3.61 -6.77 9.77
CA ALA A 81 -2.65 -7.83 10.06
C ALA A 81 -1.78 -8.23 8.85
N GLU A 82 -2.34 -8.20 7.64
CA GLU A 82 -1.58 -8.51 6.43
C GLU A 82 -0.64 -7.37 6.03
N LEU A 83 -1.04 -6.11 6.21
CA LEU A 83 -0.17 -4.95 6.01
C LEU A 83 1.03 -5.01 6.96
N GLU A 84 0.81 -5.29 8.25
CA GLU A 84 1.90 -5.47 9.23
C GLU A 84 2.84 -6.61 8.83
N ARG A 85 2.29 -7.73 8.37
CA ARG A 85 3.09 -8.86 7.85
C ARG A 85 3.92 -8.49 6.62
N LEU A 86 3.47 -7.51 5.84
CA LEU A 86 4.16 -6.98 4.66
C LEU A 86 5.15 -5.84 5.02
N GLY A 87 5.34 -5.55 6.31
CA GLY A 87 6.30 -4.55 6.78
C GLY A 87 5.76 -3.12 6.80
N TRP A 88 4.44 -2.94 6.78
CA TRP A 88 3.84 -1.66 7.12
C TRP A 88 3.79 -1.50 8.63
N HIS A 89 4.06 -0.30 9.13
CA HIS A 89 4.06 0.00 10.55
C HIS A 89 2.85 0.87 10.89
N PRO A 90 2.06 0.53 11.93
CA PRO A 90 0.93 1.36 12.30
C PRO A 90 1.43 2.74 12.75
N ASP A 91 0.78 3.78 12.25
CA ASP A 91 1.07 5.16 12.63
C ASP A 91 0.83 5.34 14.15
N PRO A 92 1.83 5.82 14.90
CA PRO A 92 1.78 5.92 16.36
C PRO A 92 0.66 6.81 16.89
N ASP A 93 0.16 7.75 16.08
CA ASP A 93 -0.90 8.67 16.49
C ASP A 93 -2.25 7.97 16.69
N GLY A 94 -2.41 6.74 16.15
CA GLY A 94 -3.57 5.87 16.41
C GLY A 94 -4.92 6.48 16.01
N SER A 95 -4.90 7.56 15.23
CA SER A 95 -6.06 8.40 14.93
C SER A 95 -7.09 7.71 14.02
N HIS A 96 -6.65 6.68 13.29
CA HIS A 96 -7.50 5.91 12.38
C HIS A 96 -7.19 4.40 12.50
N PRO A 97 -8.20 3.52 12.42
CA PRO A 97 -8.03 2.08 12.58
C PRO A 97 -7.17 1.42 11.49
N LEU A 98 -6.88 2.12 10.39
CA LEU A 98 -5.94 1.70 9.35
C LEU A 98 -5.07 2.90 8.96
N SER A 99 -4.18 3.33 9.83
CA SER A 99 -3.14 4.32 9.51
C SER A 99 -1.79 3.62 9.56
N TYR A 100 -1.05 3.62 8.45
CA TYR A 100 0.20 2.87 8.33
C TYR A 100 1.25 3.62 7.53
N GLU A 101 2.52 3.40 7.84
CA GLU A 101 3.66 3.93 7.11
C GLU A 101 4.60 2.81 6.62
N LYS A 102 5.26 3.04 5.50
CA LYS A 102 6.32 2.17 4.96
C LYS A 102 7.24 2.97 4.05
N SER A 103 8.47 3.20 4.49
CA SER A 103 9.37 4.18 3.85
C SER A 103 8.66 5.54 3.75
N ASP A 104 8.66 6.19 2.58
CA ASP A 104 8.00 7.50 2.37
C ASP A 104 6.49 7.38 2.05
N TRP A 105 5.93 6.17 2.12
CA TRP A 105 4.51 5.92 1.88
C TRP A 105 3.70 5.95 3.15
N PHE A 106 2.56 6.64 3.07
CA PHE A 106 1.54 6.67 4.10
C PHE A 106 0.23 6.10 3.56
N LEU A 107 -0.34 5.13 4.27
CA LEU A 107 -1.59 4.46 3.96
C LEU A 107 -2.66 4.85 4.98
N LEU A 108 -3.80 5.29 4.46
CA LEU A 108 -5.02 5.53 5.21
C LEU A 108 -6.14 4.62 4.69
N GLY A 109 -6.73 3.86 5.61
CA GLY A 109 -7.92 3.06 5.40
C GLY A 109 -9.10 3.59 6.21
N ARG A 110 -10.27 3.68 5.58
CA ARG A 110 -11.51 4.15 6.21
C ARG A 110 -12.70 3.33 5.75
N ASN A 111 -13.59 3.03 6.70
CA ASN A 111 -14.94 2.55 6.43
C ASN A 111 -15.94 3.69 6.68
N VAL A 112 -16.84 3.91 5.74
CA VAL A 112 -17.97 4.85 5.86
C VAL A 112 -19.25 4.07 5.67
N THR A 113 -20.14 4.10 6.67
CA THR A 113 -21.42 3.39 6.61
C THR A 113 -22.49 4.24 5.93
N GLU A 114 -23.63 3.63 5.58
CA GLU A 114 -24.79 4.36 5.07
C GLU A 114 -25.26 5.52 5.94
N ALA A 115 -25.07 5.44 7.26
CA ALA A 115 -25.48 6.47 8.20
C ALA A 115 -24.70 7.77 7.98
N ASP A 116 -23.49 7.65 7.42
CA ASP A 116 -22.54 8.73 7.22
C ASP A 116 -22.46 9.17 5.75
N ALA A 117 -23.06 8.42 4.81
CA ALA A 117 -22.99 8.68 3.38
C ALA A 117 -24.36 8.59 2.69
N VAL A 118 -24.86 9.74 2.22
CA VAL A 118 -26.18 9.92 1.57
C VAL A 118 -26.41 9.02 0.34
N THR A 119 -25.35 8.48 -0.25
CA THR A 119 -25.41 7.70 -1.50
C THR A 119 -25.36 6.19 -1.33
N LEU A 120 -25.14 5.67 -0.11
CA LEU A 120 -25.08 4.24 0.17
C LEU A 120 -26.49 3.69 0.48
N LYS A 121 -26.75 2.46 0.05
CA LYS A 121 -28.01 1.78 0.40
C LYS A 121 -27.97 1.24 1.82
N PRO A 122 -29.13 0.92 2.41
CA PRO A 122 -29.18 0.20 3.67
C PRO A 122 -28.42 -1.13 3.63
N GLY A 123 -27.63 -1.40 4.65
CA GLY A 123 -26.65 -2.47 4.77
C GLY A 123 -25.31 -2.25 4.05
N GLU A 124 -25.08 -1.13 3.37
CA GLU A 124 -23.85 -0.88 2.61
C GLU A 124 -22.82 -0.01 3.36
N SER A 125 -21.56 -0.26 3.04
CA SER A 125 -20.40 0.46 3.54
C SER A 125 -19.40 0.72 2.42
N LEU A 126 -18.83 1.91 2.39
CA LEU A 126 -17.74 2.28 1.50
C LEU A 126 -16.40 2.04 2.21
N LEU A 127 -15.64 1.05 1.75
CA LEU A 127 -14.27 0.82 2.21
C LEU A 127 -13.31 1.51 1.24
N THR A 128 -12.50 2.43 1.76
CA THR A 128 -11.45 3.13 1.01
C THR A 128 -10.11 2.79 1.62
N LEU A 129 -9.14 2.43 0.78
CA LEU A 129 -7.72 2.29 1.10
C LEU A 129 -6.95 3.21 0.16
N THR A 130 -6.17 4.14 0.69
CA THR A 130 -5.36 5.06 -0.11
C THR A 130 -3.97 5.13 0.48
N ALA A 131 -2.96 4.92 -0.37
CA ALA A 131 -1.57 5.11 -0.05
C ALA A 131 -1.00 6.26 -0.90
N THR A 132 -0.28 7.16 -0.24
CA THR A 132 0.34 8.34 -0.85
C THR A 132 1.82 8.31 -0.53
N ASP A 133 2.64 8.53 -1.56
CA ASP A 133 4.07 8.78 -1.42
C ASP A 133 4.29 10.27 -1.15
N PHE A 134 4.94 10.59 -0.03
CA PHE A 134 5.30 11.98 0.30
C PHE A 134 6.72 12.35 -0.14
N GLY A 135 7.52 11.38 -0.57
CA GLY A 135 8.94 11.55 -0.85
C GLY A 135 9.78 11.91 0.39
N PRO A 136 11.11 11.94 0.25
CA PRO A 136 12.04 12.36 1.29
C PRO A 136 12.08 13.89 1.52
#